data_AF-A0ABD0Q1D1-F1
#
_entry.id   AF-A0ABD0Q1D1-F1
#
_cell.length_a   1.000
_cell.length_b   1.000
_cell.length_c   1.000
_cell.angle_alpha   90.00
_cell.angle_beta   90.00
_cell.angle_gamma   90.00
#
_symmetry.space_group_name_H-M   'P 1'
#
loop_
_entity.id
_entity.type
_entity.pdbx_description
1 polymer ?
#
loop_
_entity_poly.entity_id
_entity_poly.type
_entity_poly.pdbx_seq_one_letter_code
_entity_poly.pdbx_strand_id
1 'polypeptide(L)'
;MPLFSYIVERLCACCYEQAWYAKLGGVVSIKFLMERLPLIWVLQNQLTFLKALLFVMMDLTGEVSNGAVAMAKTTLEQLLVRCATPLKDEEKTEELLSAQDKSFHLVTHDLVREVTSPNSTVRKQAMHSLQVLAQVTGKSVTIIMEPHKE
;
A
#
# COMPACT_ATOMS: atom_id res chain seq x y z
N MET A 1 -3.98 -23.52 -1.88
CA MET A 1 -2.64 -24.14 -2.04
C MET A 1 -1.66 -23.51 -1.05
N PRO A 2 -1.26 -24.22 0.02
CA PRO A 2 -0.44 -23.66 1.11
C PRO A 2 0.96 -23.18 0.67
N LEU A 3 1.53 -23.78 -0.38
CA LEU A 3 2.83 -23.37 -0.93
C LEU A 3 2.82 -21.95 -1.51
N PHE A 4 1.73 -21.57 -2.21
CA PHE A 4 1.66 -20.26 -2.84
C PHE A 4 1.57 -19.14 -1.79
N SER A 5 0.70 -19.30 -0.79
CA SER A 5 0.60 -18.36 0.33
C SER A 5 1.92 -18.21 1.08
N TYR A 6 2.63 -19.33 1.31
CA TYR A 6 3.94 -19.30 1.95
C TYR A 6 4.99 -18.53 1.12
N ILE A 7 5.04 -18.76 -0.20
CA ILE A 7 5.97 -18.03 -1.08
C ILE A 7 5.67 -16.54 -1.02
N VAL A 8 4.40 -16.15 -1.10
CA VAL A 8 3.98 -14.75 -1.05
C VAL A 8 4.39 -14.09 0.27
N GLU A 9 4.19 -14.79 1.39
CA GLU A 9 4.62 -14.30 2.70
C GLU A 9 6.13 -14.10 2.78
N ARG A 10 6.92 -15.03 2.24
CA ARG A 10 8.39 -14.91 2.16
C ARG A 10 8.85 -13.76 1.28
N LEU A 11 8.20 -13.55 0.14
CA LEU A 11 8.52 -12.43 -0.75
C LEU A 11 8.26 -11.07 -0.09
N CYS A 12 7.19 -10.97 0.70
CA CYS A 12 6.91 -9.75 1.47
C CYS A 12 7.89 -9.57 2.63
N ALA A 13 8.32 -10.67 3.27
CA ALA A 13 9.31 -10.64 4.35
C ALA A 13 10.64 -10.03 3.89
N CYS A 14 11.00 -10.14 2.61
CA CYS A 14 12.19 -9.49 2.05
C CYS A 14 12.20 -7.96 2.23
N CYS A 15 11.03 -7.30 2.39
CA CYS A 15 10.96 -5.87 2.68
C CYS A 15 11.55 -5.50 4.05
N TYR A 16 11.65 -6.46 4.97
CA TYR A 16 12.13 -6.27 6.34
C TYR A 16 13.56 -6.77 6.57
N GLU A 17 14.19 -7.33 5.53
CA GLU A 17 15.59 -7.77 5.58
C GLU A 17 16.54 -6.57 5.68
N GLN A 18 17.69 -6.74 6.32
CA GLN A 18 18.65 -5.64 6.53
C GLN A 18 19.20 -5.09 5.21
N ALA A 19 19.48 -5.96 4.24
CA ALA A 19 20.13 -5.57 2.99
C ALA A 19 19.18 -4.83 2.02
N TRP A 20 19.63 -3.70 1.47
CA TRP A 20 18.84 -2.88 0.54
C TRP A 20 18.37 -3.65 -0.71
N TYR A 21 19.17 -4.58 -1.22
CA TYR A 21 18.82 -5.37 -2.41
C TYR A 21 17.71 -6.39 -2.11
N ALA A 22 17.65 -6.91 -0.89
CA ALA A 22 16.56 -7.78 -0.45
C ALA A 22 15.26 -6.98 -0.33
N LYS A 23 15.33 -5.76 0.23
CA LYS A 23 14.19 -4.83 0.26
C LYS A 23 13.69 -4.48 -1.13
N LEU A 24 14.60 -4.19 -2.06
CA LEU A 24 14.26 -3.97 -3.46
C LEU A 24 13.53 -5.18 -4.05
N GLY A 25 14.03 -6.40 -3.81
CA GLY A 25 13.36 -7.64 -4.21
C GLY A 25 11.96 -7.77 -3.61
N GLY A 26 11.77 -7.37 -2.36
CA GLY A 26 10.46 -7.32 -1.71
C GLY A 26 9.49 -6.35 -2.40
N VAL A 27 9.94 -5.13 -2.73
CA VAL A 27 9.15 -4.14 -3.47
C VAL A 27 8.76 -4.65 -4.85
N VAL A 28 9.71 -5.22 -5.61
CA VAL A 28 9.43 -5.84 -6.93
C VAL A 28 8.40 -6.95 -6.77
N SER A 29 8.52 -7.76 -5.72
CA SER A 29 7.59 -8.86 -5.48
C SER A 29 6.19 -8.37 -5.17
N ILE A 30 6.03 -7.36 -4.31
CA ILE A 30 4.74 -6.74 -4.03
C ILE A 30 4.13 -6.20 -5.33
N LYS A 31 4.91 -5.51 -6.16
CA LYS A 31 4.47 -5.01 -7.47
C LYS A 31 3.96 -6.15 -8.36
N PHE A 32 4.72 -7.23 -8.48
CA PHE A 32 4.34 -8.39 -9.28
C PHE A 32 3.06 -9.05 -8.75
N LEU A 33 2.96 -9.24 -7.43
CA LEU A 33 1.80 -9.87 -6.78
C LEU A 33 0.54 -9.04 -6.97
N MET A 34 0.62 -7.71 -6.74
CA MET A 34 -0.53 -6.86 -6.96
C MET A 34 -0.95 -6.90 -8.43
N GLU A 35 -0.03 -6.93 -9.39
CA GLU A 35 -0.34 -6.97 -10.82
C GLU A 35 -1.00 -8.29 -11.26
N ARG A 36 -0.51 -9.43 -10.76
CA ARG A 36 -0.87 -10.77 -11.25
C ARG A 36 -1.98 -11.47 -10.47
N LEU A 37 -2.27 -11.05 -9.25
CA LEU A 37 -3.29 -11.70 -8.41
C LEU A 37 -4.67 -11.05 -8.52
N PRO A 38 -5.75 -11.81 -8.23
CA PRO A 38 -7.11 -11.27 -8.23
C PRO A 38 -7.27 -10.10 -7.26
N LEU A 39 -8.08 -9.11 -7.63
CA LEU A 39 -8.27 -7.90 -6.83
C LEU A 39 -8.72 -8.20 -5.39
N ILE A 40 -9.63 -9.16 -5.19
CA ILE A 40 -10.08 -9.58 -3.85
C ILE A 40 -8.91 -9.95 -2.93
N TRP A 41 -7.91 -10.66 -3.46
CA TRP A 41 -6.74 -11.07 -2.70
C TRP A 41 -5.82 -9.86 -2.42
N VAL A 42 -5.68 -8.96 -3.38
CA VAL A 42 -4.91 -7.72 -3.20
C VAL A 42 -5.55 -6.84 -2.12
N LEU A 43 -6.88 -6.69 -2.12
CA LEU A 43 -7.62 -5.95 -1.09
C LEU A 43 -7.42 -6.55 0.30
N GLN A 44 -7.51 -7.88 0.43
CA GLN A 44 -7.27 -8.57 1.69
C GLN A 44 -5.84 -8.37 2.25
N ASN A 45 -4.85 -8.13 1.39
CA ASN A 45 -3.44 -7.97 1.76
C ASN A 45 -2.93 -6.53 1.64
N GLN A 46 -3.78 -5.57 1.26
CA GLN A 46 -3.38 -4.21 0.91
C GLN A 46 -2.69 -3.50 2.08
N LEU A 47 -3.21 -3.65 3.31
CA LEU A 47 -2.62 -3.05 4.51
C LEU A 47 -1.21 -3.60 4.78
N THR A 48 -1.00 -4.91 4.58
CA THR A 48 0.32 -5.54 4.75
C THR A 48 1.32 -4.98 3.75
N PHE A 49 0.91 -4.81 2.49
CA PHE A 49 1.73 -4.22 1.45
C PHE A 49 2.04 -2.75 1.73
N LEU A 50 1.05 -1.96 2.16
CA LEU A 50 1.24 -0.57 2.58
C LEU A 50 2.34 -0.48 3.64
N LYS A 51 2.22 -1.25 4.73
CA LYS A 51 3.19 -1.26 5.84
C LYS A 51 4.59 -1.65 5.38
N ALA A 52 4.70 -2.69 4.56
CA ALA A 52 5.98 -3.14 4.03
C ALA A 52 6.65 -2.05 3.16
N LEU A 53 5.90 -1.40 2.28
CA LEU A 53 6.41 -0.33 1.42
C LEU A 53 6.82 0.91 2.24
N LEU A 54 6.03 1.31 3.23
CA LEU A 54 6.38 2.41 4.13
C LEU A 54 7.61 2.08 4.97
N PHE A 55 7.75 0.84 5.44
CA PHE A 55 8.95 0.39 6.15
C PHE A 55 10.19 0.50 5.27
N VAL A 56 10.15 0.05 4.01
CA VAL A 56 11.28 0.18 3.08
C VAL A 56 11.66 1.64 2.88
N MET A 57 10.69 2.55 2.76
CA MET A 57 10.97 3.98 2.64
C MET A 57 11.58 4.56 3.92
N MET A 58 11.07 4.14 5.08
CA MET A 58 11.57 4.56 6.38
C MET A 58 13.02 4.13 6.58
N ASP A 59 13.30 2.84 6.38
CA ASP A 59 14.57 2.21 6.68
C ASP A 59 15.68 2.68 5.73
N LEU A 60 15.36 2.89 4.45
CA LEU A 60 16.31 3.41 3.46
C LEU A 60 16.35 4.96 3.42
N THR A 61 15.72 5.66 4.37
CA THR A 61 15.75 7.12 4.41
C THR A 61 17.18 7.62 4.66
N GLY A 62 17.70 8.42 3.73
CA GLY A 62 19.06 8.98 3.84
C GLY A 62 20.16 8.04 3.35
N GLU A 63 19.82 6.83 2.90
CA GLU A 63 20.77 5.94 2.23
C GLU A 63 20.95 6.30 0.75
N VAL A 64 22.06 5.87 0.16
CA VAL A 64 22.41 6.13 -1.26
C VAL A 64 21.42 5.48 -2.24
N SER A 65 20.65 4.48 -1.79
CA SER A 65 19.73 3.68 -2.62
C SER A 65 18.42 4.39 -2.96
N ASN A 66 18.51 5.51 -3.69
CA ASN A 66 17.35 6.26 -4.17
C ASN A 66 16.43 5.43 -5.09
N GLY A 67 16.96 4.42 -5.78
CA GLY A 67 16.19 3.57 -6.69
C GLY A 67 15.16 2.71 -5.97
N ALA A 68 15.52 2.09 -4.83
CA ALA A 68 14.60 1.26 -4.05
C ALA A 68 13.47 2.08 -3.43
N VAL A 69 13.80 3.24 -2.86
CA VAL A 69 12.81 4.17 -2.30
C VAL A 69 11.88 4.71 -3.39
N ALA A 70 12.42 5.13 -4.54
CA ALA A 70 11.61 5.62 -5.66
C ALA A 70 10.63 4.55 -6.14
N MET A 71 11.10 3.31 -6.32
CA MET A 71 10.23 2.22 -6.74
C MET A 71 9.17 1.90 -5.69
N ALA A 72 9.50 1.92 -4.39
CA ALA A 72 8.52 1.71 -3.33
C ALA A 72 7.40 2.76 -3.36
N LYS A 73 7.74 4.04 -3.61
CA LYS A 73 6.75 5.12 -3.74
C LYS A 73 5.81 4.90 -4.91
N THR A 74 6.36 4.59 -6.08
CA THR A 74 5.56 4.33 -7.30
C THR A 74 4.69 3.08 -7.13
N THR A 75 5.22 2.01 -6.53
CA THR A 75 4.45 0.79 -6.25
C THR A 75 3.32 1.06 -5.27
N LEU A 76 3.54 1.87 -4.23
CA LEU A 76 2.49 2.24 -3.29
C LEU A 76 1.37 3.03 -3.98
N GLU A 77 1.71 4.01 -4.82
CA GLU A 77 0.72 4.76 -5.58
C GLU A 77 -0.13 3.85 -6.48
N GLN A 78 0.52 2.96 -7.24
CA GLN A 78 -0.16 1.99 -8.10
C GLN A 78 -1.09 1.05 -7.32
N LEU A 79 -0.66 0.59 -6.13
CA LEU A 79 -1.46 -0.24 -5.25
C LEU A 79 -2.73 0.50 -4.81
N LEU A 80 -2.60 1.75 -4.36
CA LEU A 80 -3.73 2.57 -3.91
C LEU A 80 -4.70 2.86 -5.05
N VAL A 81 -4.20 3.25 -6.22
CA VAL A 81 -5.04 3.50 -7.40
C VAL A 81 -5.83 2.24 -7.76
N ARG A 82 -5.16 1.09 -7.87
CA ARG A 82 -5.81 -0.18 -8.22
C ARG A 82 -6.90 -0.56 -7.23
N CYS A 83 -6.65 -0.40 -5.93
CA CYS A 83 -7.58 -0.83 -4.90
C CYS A 83 -8.72 0.16 -4.64
N ALA A 84 -8.50 1.46 -4.86
CA ALA A 84 -9.51 2.49 -4.64
C ALA A 84 -10.32 2.85 -5.89
N THR A 85 -9.91 2.34 -7.08
CA THR A 85 -10.68 2.55 -8.32
C THR A 85 -12.08 1.97 -8.15
N PRO A 86 -13.15 2.76 -8.45
CA PRO A 86 -14.52 2.27 -8.39
C PRO A 86 -14.71 1.06 -9.31
N LEU A 87 -15.30 0.01 -8.76
CA LEU A 87 -15.60 -1.23 -9.49
C LEU A 87 -16.66 -0.98 -10.57
N LYS A 88 -16.51 -1.62 -11.73
CA LYS A 88 -17.54 -1.62 -12.78
C LYS A 88 -18.73 -2.47 -12.35
N ASP A 89 -19.92 -2.18 -12.87
CA ASP A 89 -21.15 -2.86 -12.45
C ASP A 89 -21.09 -4.40 -12.62
N GLU A 90 -20.34 -4.88 -13.62
CA GLU A 90 -20.11 -6.31 -13.89
C GLU A 90 -19.22 -7.00 -12.83
N GLU A 91 -18.39 -6.25 -12.11
CA GLU A 91 -17.44 -6.76 -11.12
C GLU A 91 -17.94 -6.60 -9.67
N LYS A 92 -19.05 -5.87 -9.49
CA LYS A 92 -19.65 -5.58 -8.17
C LYS A 92 -20.31 -6.83 -7.59
N THR A 93 -19.52 -7.65 -6.92
CA THR A 93 -20.04 -8.65 -5.97
C THR A 93 -20.06 -8.07 -4.56
N GLU A 94 -20.99 -8.52 -3.73
CA GLU A 94 -21.09 -8.09 -2.33
C GLU A 94 -19.78 -8.37 -1.56
N GLU A 95 -19.12 -9.48 -1.85
CA GLU A 95 -17.83 -9.85 -1.28
C GLU A 95 -16.72 -8.85 -1.67
N LEU A 96 -16.65 -8.46 -2.95
CA LEU A 96 -15.62 -7.54 -3.44
C LEU A 96 -15.82 -6.13 -2.89
N LEU A 97 -17.07 -5.67 -2.82
CA LEU A 97 -17.42 -4.36 -2.22
C LEU A 97 -17.06 -4.33 -0.73
N SER A 98 -17.45 -5.35 0.02
CA SER A 98 -17.11 -5.47 1.45
C SER A 98 -15.60 -5.51 1.69
N ALA A 99 -14.85 -6.23 0.86
CA ALA A 99 -13.41 -6.26 0.92
C ALA A 99 -12.78 -4.90 0.58
N GLN A 100 -13.32 -4.19 -0.41
CA GLN A 100 -12.84 -2.87 -0.82
C GLN A 100 -13.06 -1.85 0.30
N ASP A 101 -14.26 -1.79 0.88
CA ASP A 101 -14.59 -0.88 1.98
C ASP A 101 -13.75 -1.15 3.22
N LYS A 102 -13.62 -2.43 3.61
CA LYS A 102 -12.77 -2.83 4.74
C LYS A 102 -11.31 -2.44 4.52
N SER A 103 -10.78 -2.73 3.33
CA SER A 103 -9.40 -2.40 3.00
C SER A 103 -9.17 -0.89 2.96
N PHE A 104 -10.09 -0.14 2.36
CA PHE A 104 -10.03 1.31 2.29
C PHE A 104 -10.01 1.94 3.68
N HIS A 105 -10.88 1.50 4.60
CA HIS A 105 -10.90 1.97 5.98
C HIS A 105 -9.59 1.69 6.72
N LEU A 106 -9.04 0.48 6.60
CA LEU A 106 -7.77 0.12 7.25
C LEU A 106 -6.59 0.93 6.73
N VAL A 107 -6.50 1.10 5.41
CA VAL A 107 -5.42 1.84 4.75
C VAL A 107 -5.48 3.33 5.07
N THR A 108 -6.67 3.93 5.03
CA THR A 108 -6.84 5.36 5.34
C THR A 108 -6.56 5.66 6.80
N HIS A 109 -7.02 4.80 7.72
CA HIS A 109 -6.66 4.87 9.14
C HIS A 109 -5.14 4.90 9.35
N ASP A 110 -4.41 3.94 8.77
CA ASP A 110 -2.95 3.86 8.95
C ASP A 110 -2.24 5.06 8.31
N LEU A 111 -2.66 5.48 7.10
CA LEU A 111 -2.11 6.65 6.44
C LEU A 111 -2.28 7.93 7.26
N VAL A 112 -3.46 8.14 7.88
CA VAL A 112 -3.72 9.31 8.73
C VAL A 112 -2.76 9.37 9.91
N ARG A 113 -2.47 8.23 10.55
CA ARG A 113 -1.49 8.15 11.64
C ARG A 113 -0.09 8.52 11.16
N GLU A 114 0.32 8.03 10.00
CA GLU A 114 1.64 8.28 9.41
C GLU A 114 1.86 9.72 8.95
N VAL A 115 0.82 10.56 8.80
CA VAL A 115 0.96 12.01 8.55
C VAL A 115 1.72 12.71 9.68
N THR A 116 1.68 12.18 10.90
CA THR A 116 2.43 12.71 12.04
C THR A 116 3.76 12.01 12.30
N SER A 117 4.16 11.08 11.41
CA SER A 117 5.39 10.31 11.55
C SER A 117 6.62 11.22 11.68
N PRO A 118 7.59 10.92 12.56
CA PRO A 118 8.82 11.70 12.67
C PRO A 118 9.68 11.58 11.40
N ASN A 119 9.61 10.46 10.68
CA ASN A 119 10.34 10.25 9.44
C ASN A 119 9.75 11.12 8.31
N SER A 120 10.57 12.01 7.74
CA SER A 120 10.12 12.95 6.71
C SER A 120 9.68 12.28 5.40
N THR A 121 10.30 11.16 5.04
CA THR A 121 9.96 10.42 3.80
C THR A 121 8.59 9.78 3.95
N VAL A 122 8.37 9.07 5.05
CA VAL A 122 7.10 8.42 5.38
C VAL A 122 5.99 9.45 5.50
N ARG A 123 6.22 10.53 6.24
CA ARG A 123 5.24 11.62 6.41
C ARG A 123 4.79 12.25 5.09
N LYS A 124 5.76 12.60 4.22
CA LYS A 124 5.46 13.16 2.89
C LYS A 124 4.72 12.14 2.02
N GLN A 125 5.13 10.88 2.08
CA GLN A 125 4.47 9.82 1.32
C GLN A 125 3.04 9.59 1.79
N ALA A 126 2.79 9.58 3.11
CA ALA A 126 1.46 9.38 3.66
C ALA A 126 0.48 10.47 3.18
N MET A 127 0.92 11.74 3.22
CA MET A 127 0.14 12.86 2.68
C MET A 127 -0.12 12.72 1.19
N HIS A 128 0.89 12.36 0.39
CA HIS A 128 0.74 12.11 -1.05
C HIS A 128 -0.24 10.96 -1.32
N SER A 129 -0.13 9.86 -0.59
CA SER A 129 -1.03 8.71 -0.70
C SER A 129 -2.50 9.08 -0.39
N LEU A 130 -2.76 9.94 0.60
CA LEU A 130 -4.10 10.46 0.87
C LEU A 130 -4.62 11.34 -0.29
N GLN A 131 -3.76 12.14 -0.92
CA GLN A 131 -4.12 12.94 -2.10
C GLN A 131 -4.47 12.05 -3.30
N VAL A 132 -3.70 10.98 -3.52
CA VAL A 132 -3.99 9.98 -4.56
C VAL A 132 -5.36 9.32 -4.31
N LEU A 133 -5.65 8.90 -3.07
CA LEU A 133 -6.95 8.33 -2.73
C LEU A 133 -8.10 9.32 -2.94
N ALA A 134 -7.90 10.60 -2.59
CA ALA A 134 -8.87 11.66 -2.85
C ALA A 134 -9.16 11.82 -4.35
N GLN A 135 -8.11 11.84 -5.19
CA GLN A 135 -8.25 11.94 -6.64
C GLN A 135 -9.00 10.74 -7.23
N VAL A 136 -8.66 9.52 -6.82
CA VAL A 136 -9.25 8.28 -7.36
C VAL A 136 -10.71 8.12 -6.94
N THR A 137 -11.05 8.51 -5.71
CA THR A 137 -12.42 8.38 -5.17
C THR A 137 -13.32 9.58 -5.47
N GLY A 138 -12.77 10.68 -6.00
CA GLY A 138 -13.50 11.93 -6.22
C GLY A 138 -13.94 12.63 -4.92
N LYS A 139 -13.34 12.29 -3.77
CA LYS A 139 -13.62 12.86 -2.46
C LYS A 139 -12.51 13.81 -2.04
N SER A 140 -12.79 14.77 -1.16
CA SER A 140 -11.72 15.59 -0.58
C SER A 140 -10.92 14.80 0.46
N VAL A 141 -9.64 15.16 0.63
CA VAL A 141 -8.78 14.56 1.65
C VAL A 141 -9.39 14.70 3.04
N THR A 142 -10.03 15.83 3.35
CA THR A 142 -10.68 16.05 4.66
C THR A 142 -11.77 15.04 4.95
N ILE A 143 -12.61 14.71 3.96
CA ILE A 143 -13.67 13.70 4.08
C ILE A 143 -13.07 12.31 4.33
N ILE A 144 -11.95 11.99 3.68
CA ILE A 144 -11.26 10.71 3.87
C ILE A 144 -10.66 10.61 5.28
N MET A 145 -10.16 11.71 5.83
CA MET A 145 -9.52 11.72 7.15
C MET A 145 -10.50 11.82 8.32
N GLU A 146 -11.66 12.44 8.14
CA GLU A 146 -12.69 12.65 9.17
C GLU A 146 -13.02 11.43 10.04
N PRO A 147 -13.23 10.22 9.50
CA PRO A 147 -13.54 9.05 10.32
C PRO A 147 -12.39 8.55 11.20
N HIS A 148 -11.20 9.16 11.12
CA HIS A 148 -9.97 8.72 11.76
C HIS A 148 -9.24 9.84 12.52
N LYS A 149 -9.93 10.96 12.82
CA LYS A 149 -9.35 12.10 13.53
C LYS A 149 -9.23 11.90 15.04
N GLU A 150 -9.77 10.81 15.60
CA GLU A 150 -9.74 10.48 17.03
C GLU A 150 -8.71 9.39 17.36
#